data_AF-A0A258AMM2-F1
#
_entry.id   AF-A0A258AMM2-F1
#
_cell.length_a   1.000
_cell.length_b   1.000
_cell.length_c   1.000
_cell.angle_alpha   90.00
_cell.angle_beta   90.00
_cell.angle_gamma   90.00
#
_symmetry.space_group_name_H-M   'P 1'
#
loop_
_entity.id
_entity.type
_entity.pdbx_description
1 polymer ?
#
loop_
_entity_poly.entity_id
_entity_poly.type
_entity_poly.pdbx_seq_one_letter_code
_entity_poly.pdbx_strand_id
1 'polypeptide(L)'
;MTPEPITNHVSAWGEGPIWHGDRLLYVDIENHKIISLTPSTGEEKIWDVGQRVGTVVPRASGGLVWAGDNGFFFLDEATGLSTPIADPEPNLPDNRFNDGKCDPSGRLWAGTICLQKRPDAALYCLHSDLRLEKKFGPVTNSNGIIWSRDTRTMFYIDTPSKKIRAFDFDNATSAISNERVVWDTSADPSSPDGMTIDSEDRLWIAFCHGAKVVCFNPATQQVEMQIDLPCVETTACAFGGPDLRDLYITTGKKPGLGEPLAGRLFVCRPGAQGVPSSAFGG
;
A
#
# COMPACT_ATOMS: atom_id res chain seq x y z
N MET A 1 -16.51 1.16 -16.83
CA MET A 1 -15.12 0.86 -17.28
C MET A 1 -14.74 -0.44 -16.65
N THR A 2 -14.12 -1.36 -17.40
CA THR A 2 -13.85 -2.72 -16.90
C THR A 2 -12.35 -2.88 -16.70
N PRO A 3 -11.88 -3.15 -15.47
CA PRO A 3 -10.49 -3.49 -15.22
C PRO A 3 -10.09 -4.77 -15.95
N GLU A 4 -8.88 -4.77 -16.54
CA GLU A 4 -8.34 -5.89 -17.31
C GLU A 4 -7.16 -6.53 -16.56
N PRO A 5 -7.08 -7.87 -16.46
CA PRO A 5 -5.96 -8.55 -15.82
C PRO A 5 -4.73 -8.52 -16.73
N ILE A 6 -3.55 -8.18 -16.19
CA ILE A 6 -2.33 -7.96 -17.01
C ILE A 6 -1.12 -8.85 -16.68
N THR A 7 -1.09 -9.49 -15.51
CA THR A 7 0.04 -10.33 -15.09
C THR A 7 -0.17 -11.79 -15.46
N ASN A 8 0.91 -12.57 -15.60
CA ASN A 8 0.81 -14.04 -15.58
C ASN A 8 0.92 -14.57 -14.16
N HIS A 9 1.70 -13.89 -13.31
CA HIS A 9 1.75 -14.19 -11.90
C HIS A 9 0.36 -14.06 -11.25
N VAL A 10 0.03 -15.04 -10.42
CA VAL A 10 -1.21 -15.10 -9.64
C VAL A 10 -0.86 -15.13 -8.17
N SER A 11 -1.04 -14.00 -7.51
CA SER A 11 -0.71 -13.85 -6.10
C SER A 11 -1.66 -14.65 -5.21
N ALA A 12 -1.16 -15.11 -4.07
CA ALA A 12 -2.04 -15.57 -2.99
C ALA A 12 -2.71 -14.35 -2.32
N TRP A 13 -1.92 -13.31 -2.07
CA TRP A 13 -2.39 -12.03 -1.55
C TRP A 13 -1.55 -10.87 -2.12
N GLY A 14 -1.96 -10.36 -3.28
CA GLY A 14 -1.26 -9.24 -3.93
C GLY A 14 -1.48 -7.94 -3.17
N GLU A 15 -0.46 -7.13 -2.95
CA GLU A 15 -0.54 -5.90 -2.13
C GLU A 15 0.52 -4.85 -2.50
N GLY A 16 0.39 -3.67 -1.91
CA GLY A 16 1.39 -2.59 -1.91
C GLY A 16 1.87 -2.15 -3.30
N PRO A 17 1.01 -1.96 -4.32
CA PRO A 17 1.45 -1.52 -5.63
C PRO A 17 2.04 -0.11 -5.57
N ILE A 18 3.15 0.10 -6.27
CA ILE A 18 3.81 1.40 -6.40
C ILE A 18 4.46 1.50 -7.78
N TRP A 19 4.13 2.57 -8.51
CA TRP A 19 4.75 2.88 -9.79
C TRP A 19 6.07 3.62 -9.58
N HIS A 20 7.16 3.18 -10.24
CA HIS A 20 8.45 3.87 -10.17
C HIS A 20 9.24 3.67 -11.47
N GLY A 21 9.69 4.77 -12.09
CA GLY A 21 10.32 4.71 -13.41
C GLY A 21 9.29 4.28 -14.47
N ASP A 22 9.52 3.12 -15.06
CA ASP A 22 8.69 2.50 -16.11
C ASP A 22 8.04 1.17 -15.67
N ARG A 23 8.08 0.88 -14.37
CA ARG A 23 7.63 -0.40 -13.80
C ARG A 23 6.72 -0.21 -12.59
N LEU A 24 5.94 -1.25 -12.32
CA LEU A 24 5.14 -1.40 -11.12
C LEU A 24 5.82 -2.38 -10.17
N LEU A 25 6.08 -1.97 -8.94
CA LEU A 25 6.46 -2.87 -7.85
C LEU A 25 5.22 -3.21 -7.03
N TYR A 26 5.12 -4.44 -6.57
CA TYR A 26 4.08 -4.90 -5.64
C TYR A 26 4.55 -6.18 -4.94
N VAL A 27 3.77 -6.68 -4.00
CA VAL A 27 4.12 -7.84 -3.18
C VAL A 27 3.08 -8.95 -3.30
N ASP A 28 3.49 -10.19 -3.09
CA ASP A 28 2.60 -11.29 -2.73
C ASP A 28 2.92 -11.70 -1.30
N ILE A 29 2.10 -11.21 -0.36
CA ILE A 29 2.39 -11.29 1.08
C ILE A 29 2.61 -12.74 1.49
N GLU A 30 1.64 -13.62 1.16
CA GLU A 30 1.61 -14.99 1.67
C GLU A 30 2.60 -15.93 0.95
N ASN A 31 3.04 -15.58 -0.27
CA ASN A 31 4.06 -16.34 -0.99
C ASN A 31 5.47 -15.75 -0.89
N HIS A 32 5.67 -14.74 -0.05
CA HIS A 32 6.98 -14.15 0.26
C HIS A 32 7.66 -13.50 -0.96
N LYS A 33 6.89 -12.92 -1.87
CA LYS A 33 7.43 -12.38 -3.13
C LYS A 33 7.37 -10.86 -3.18
N ILE A 34 8.45 -10.26 -3.66
CA ILE A 34 8.45 -8.92 -4.25
C ILE A 34 8.42 -9.10 -5.76
N ILE A 35 7.57 -8.35 -6.45
CA ILE A 35 7.37 -8.48 -7.88
C ILE A 35 7.55 -7.11 -8.54
N SER A 36 8.27 -7.09 -9.66
CA SER A 36 8.46 -5.96 -10.55
C SER A 36 7.89 -6.31 -11.91
N LEU A 37 6.89 -5.56 -12.36
CA LEU A 37 6.28 -5.69 -13.68
C LEU A 37 6.64 -4.48 -14.54
N THR A 38 7.17 -4.69 -15.73
CA THR A 38 7.32 -3.67 -16.78
C THR A 38 6.17 -3.80 -17.78
N PRO A 39 5.10 -2.99 -17.71
CA PRO A 39 3.89 -3.25 -18.48
C PRO A 39 4.07 -3.16 -20.00
N SER A 40 5.01 -2.33 -20.48
CA SER A 40 5.29 -2.18 -21.91
C SER A 40 5.88 -3.43 -22.56
N THR A 41 6.54 -4.29 -21.78
CA THR A 41 7.15 -5.55 -22.25
C THR A 41 6.44 -6.79 -21.70
N GLY A 42 5.67 -6.65 -20.61
CA GLY A 42 5.12 -7.77 -19.85
C GLY A 42 6.16 -8.53 -19.03
N GLU A 43 7.37 -7.99 -18.88
CA GLU A 43 8.43 -8.63 -18.11
C GLU A 43 8.12 -8.60 -16.62
N GLU A 44 8.14 -9.76 -15.98
CA GLU A 44 7.97 -9.93 -14.54
C GLU A 44 9.29 -10.42 -13.93
N LYS A 45 9.84 -9.64 -13.00
CA LYS A 45 10.95 -10.06 -12.14
C LYS A 45 10.43 -10.31 -10.74
N ILE A 46 10.79 -11.45 -10.16
CA ILE A 46 10.27 -11.91 -8.88
C ILE A 46 11.45 -12.23 -7.96
N TRP A 47 11.43 -11.67 -6.76
CA TRP A 47 12.38 -12.00 -5.69
C TRP A 47 11.63 -12.71 -4.58
N ASP A 48 12.14 -13.89 -4.17
CA ASP A 48 11.72 -14.55 -2.94
C ASP A 48 12.50 -13.96 -1.78
N VAL A 49 11.80 -13.39 -0.79
CA VAL A 49 12.43 -12.77 0.39
C VAL A 49 12.33 -13.63 1.65
N GLY A 50 11.80 -14.85 1.54
CA GLY A 50 11.84 -15.88 2.58
C GLY A 50 10.88 -15.69 3.76
N GLN A 51 10.12 -14.60 3.80
CA GLN A 51 9.11 -14.28 4.82
C GLN A 51 7.98 -13.45 4.22
N ARG A 52 6.87 -13.28 4.95
CA ARG A 52 5.80 -12.41 4.46
C ARG A 52 6.32 -10.99 4.34
N VAL A 53 5.93 -10.34 3.25
CA VAL A 53 6.34 -8.98 2.90
C VAL A 53 5.10 -8.16 2.69
N GLY A 54 4.88 -7.16 3.55
CA GLY A 54 3.67 -6.34 3.51
C GLY A 54 3.75 -5.18 2.52
N THR A 55 4.94 -4.60 2.37
CA THR A 55 5.16 -3.44 1.51
C THR A 55 6.57 -3.42 0.93
N VAL A 56 6.73 -2.77 -0.23
CA VAL A 56 8.01 -2.52 -0.91
C VAL A 56 8.00 -1.11 -1.49
N VAL A 57 9.13 -0.41 -1.40
CA VAL A 57 9.35 0.92 -2.00
C VAL A 57 10.72 1.00 -2.69
N PRO A 58 10.85 1.79 -3.77
CA PRO A 58 12.14 2.04 -4.40
C PRO A 58 13.04 2.87 -3.48
N ARG A 59 14.37 2.78 -3.67
CA ARG A 59 15.36 3.65 -3.02
C ARG A 59 15.92 4.68 -3.99
N ALA A 60 16.11 5.90 -3.51
CA ALA A 60 16.76 6.96 -4.27
C ALA A 60 18.22 6.60 -4.64
N SER A 61 18.89 5.81 -3.81
CA SER A 61 20.26 5.32 -4.05
C SER A 61 20.33 4.06 -4.91
N GLY A 62 19.19 3.52 -5.37
CA GLY A 62 19.09 2.23 -6.04
C GLY A 62 18.83 1.05 -5.09
N GLY A 63 18.21 0.00 -5.64
CA GLY A 63 17.65 -1.11 -4.87
C GLY A 63 16.27 -0.76 -4.28
N LEU A 64 15.76 -1.64 -3.42
CA LEU A 64 14.46 -1.48 -2.76
C LEU A 64 14.61 -1.47 -1.22
N VAL A 65 13.59 -0.95 -0.53
CA VAL A 65 13.34 -1.22 0.89
C VAL A 65 12.00 -1.91 1.01
N TRP A 66 11.89 -2.89 1.89
CA TRP A 66 10.64 -3.57 2.18
C TRP A 66 10.50 -3.83 3.68
N ALA A 67 9.27 -4.12 4.11
CA ALA A 67 8.98 -4.46 5.49
C ALA A 67 8.11 -5.73 5.56
N GLY A 68 8.38 -6.61 6.52
CA GLY A 68 7.75 -7.93 6.61
C GLY A 68 7.56 -8.44 8.03
N ASP A 69 7.71 -9.75 8.23
CA ASP A 69 7.57 -10.40 9.53
C ASP A 69 8.62 -9.93 10.55
N ASN A 70 9.85 -9.65 10.10
CA ASN A 70 11.00 -9.39 10.98
C ASN A 70 11.61 -8.00 10.77
N GLY A 71 10.75 -7.00 10.56
CA GLY A 71 11.19 -5.60 10.42
C GLY A 71 11.41 -5.14 8.98
N PHE A 72 12.33 -4.19 8.83
CA PHE A 72 12.69 -3.53 7.58
C PHE A 72 13.97 -4.11 6.99
N PHE A 73 14.02 -4.20 5.67
CA PHE A 73 15.13 -4.78 4.92
C PHE A 73 15.45 -3.95 3.68
N PHE A 74 16.74 -3.85 3.34
CA PHE A 74 17.17 -3.50 2.01
C PHE A 74 17.09 -4.72 1.09
N LEU A 75 16.78 -4.52 -0.18
CA LEU A 75 16.92 -5.54 -1.23
C LEU A 75 17.87 -5.02 -2.32
N ASP A 76 18.91 -5.80 -2.59
CA ASP A 76 19.72 -5.66 -3.79
C ASP A 76 19.01 -6.35 -4.96
N GLU A 77 18.57 -5.58 -5.95
CA GLU A 77 17.78 -6.11 -7.06
C GLU A 77 18.56 -7.04 -7.99
N ALA A 78 19.89 -6.89 -8.08
CA ALA A 78 20.73 -7.70 -8.96
C ALA A 78 20.94 -9.12 -8.41
N THR A 79 21.14 -9.22 -7.09
CA THR A 79 21.43 -10.48 -6.39
C THR A 79 20.21 -11.09 -5.72
N GLY A 80 19.17 -10.29 -5.44
CA GLY A 80 18.04 -10.68 -4.61
C GLY A 80 18.34 -10.76 -3.11
N LEU A 81 19.53 -10.32 -2.67
CA LEU A 81 19.92 -10.38 -1.27
C LEU A 81 19.16 -9.35 -0.44
N SER A 82 18.52 -9.82 0.63
CA SER A 82 17.92 -8.95 1.64
C SER A 82 18.86 -8.73 2.82
N THR A 83 19.04 -7.46 3.22
CA THR A 83 19.87 -7.07 4.38
C THR A 83 19.00 -6.39 5.44
N PRO A 84 18.98 -6.86 6.71
CA PRO A 84 18.15 -6.28 7.75
C PRO A 84 18.58 -4.85 8.10
N ILE A 85 17.59 -4.01 8.42
CA ILE A 85 17.78 -2.62 8.85
C ILE A 85 17.44 -2.50 10.35
N ALA A 86 16.17 -2.72 10.70
CA ALA A 86 15.66 -2.59 12.05
C ALA A 86 14.33 -3.34 12.20
N ASP A 87 14.06 -3.86 13.39
CA ASP A 87 12.77 -4.43 13.79
C ASP A 87 12.28 -3.70 15.06
N PRO A 88 11.16 -2.96 15.03
CA PRO A 88 10.63 -2.29 16.20
C PRO A 88 9.85 -3.22 17.14
N GLU A 89 9.48 -4.41 16.67
CA GLU A 89 8.56 -5.33 17.36
C GLU A 89 9.14 -6.75 17.56
N PRO A 90 10.44 -6.94 17.89
CA PRO A 90 11.07 -8.26 17.93
C PRO A 90 10.50 -9.20 19.00
N ASN A 91 9.71 -8.66 19.93
CA ASN A 91 9.05 -9.39 21.02
C ASN A 91 7.54 -9.59 20.78
N LEU A 92 7.01 -9.22 19.61
CA LEU A 92 5.60 -9.40 19.23
C LEU A 92 5.51 -10.41 18.06
N PRO A 93 5.65 -11.72 18.31
CA PRO A 93 5.75 -12.74 17.25
C PRO A 93 4.45 -12.93 16.45
N ASP A 94 3.33 -12.40 16.94
CA ASP A 94 2.06 -12.38 16.22
C ASP A 94 1.90 -11.14 15.32
N ASN A 95 2.88 -10.23 15.32
CA ASN A 95 2.84 -9.03 14.51
C ASN A 95 3.67 -9.22 13.24
N ARG A 96 3.25 -8.53 12.19
CA ARG A 96 4.01 -8.34 10.95
C ARG A 96 3.71 -6.98 10.36
N PHE A 97 4.60 -6.46 9.52
CA PHE A 97 4.25 -5.31 8.69
C PHE A 97 3.15 -5.67 7.68
N ASN A 98 2.32 -4.68 7.38
CA ASN A 98 1.25 -4.75 6.40
C ASN A 98 1.49 -3.66 5.34
N ASP A 99 0.64 -2.65 5.21
CA ASP A 99 0.86 -1.60 4.21
C ASP A 99 1.93 -0.58 4.65
N GLY A 100 2.52 0.09 3.66
CA GLY A 100 3.46 1.17 3.86
C GLY A 100 3.80 1.91 2.57
N LYS A 101 4.25 3.15 2.71
CA LYS A 101 4.60 4.04 1.59
C LYS A 101 5.60 5.08 2.04
N CYS A 102 6.39 5.59 1.11
CA CYS A 102 7.26 6.73 1.39
C CYS A 102 6.45 8.03 1.44
N ASP A 103 6.75 8.84 2.44
CA ASP A 103 6.24 10.21 2.51
C ASP A 103 6.96 11.14 1.53
N PRO A 104 6.49 12.40 1.36
CA PRO A 104 7.07 13.34 0.41
C PRO A 104 8.55 13.71 0.65
N SER A 105 9.09 13.39 1.83
CA SER A 105 10.51 13.58 2.17
C SER A 105 11.34 12.29 2.03
N GLY A 106 10.74 11.21 1.51
CA GLY A 106 11.41 9.93 1.30
C GLY A 106 11.63 9.13 2.59
N ARG A 107 10.84 9.35 3.63
CA ARG A 107 10.83 8.47 4.82
C ARG A 107 9.84 7.34 4.60
N LEU A 108 10.19 6.10 4.91
CA LEU A 108 9.30 4.95 4.73
C LEU A 108 8.38 4.84 5.96
N TRP A 109 7.09 5.04 5.76
CA TRP A 109 6.08 4.75 6.77
C TRP A 109 5.49 3.38 6.51
N ALA A 110 5.49 2.52 7.52
CA ALA A 110 4.88 1.20 7.44
C ALA A 110 4.28 0.88 8.79
N GLY A 111 3.13 0.22 8.81
CA GLY A 111 2.52 -0.20 10.07
C GLY A 111 2.26 -1.68 10.12
N THR A 112 2.09 -2.16 11.34
CA THR A 112 1.94 -3.58 11.64
C THR A 112 0.47 -3.98 11.74
N ILE A 113 0.24 -5.29 11.69
CA ILE A 113 -1.01 -5.94 12.09
C ILE A 113 -0.74 -6.90 13.22
N CYS A 114 -1.76 -7.20 14.02
CA CYS A 114 -1.74 -8.33 14.94
C CYS A 114 -2.54 -9.49 14.35
N LEU A 115 -1.89 -10.63 14.09
CA LEU A 115 -2.53 -11.83 13.55
C LEU A 115 -3.60 -12.41 14.50
N GLN A 116 -3.47 -12.16 15.80
CA GLN A 116 -4.45 -12.52 16.81
C GLN A 116 -5.52 -11.45 17.05
N LYS A 117 -5.52 -10.36 16.25
CA LYS A 117 -6.50 -9.26 16.32
C LYS A 117 -6.54 -8.54 17.67
N ARG A 118 -5.39 -8.47 18.35
CA ARG A 118 -5.22 -7.62 19.53
C ARG A 118 -4.83 -6.19 19.10
N PRO A 119 -5.11 -5.17 19.91
CA PRO A 119 -4.74 -3.79 19.61
C PRO A 119 -3.29 -3.49 20.05
N ASP A 120 -2.33 -4.30 19.62
CA ASP A 120 -0.89 -4.19 19.94
C ASP A 120 -0.02 -3.86 18.71
N ALA A 121 -0.64 -3.58 17.56
CA ALA A 121 0.05 -3.10 16.36
C ALA A 121 0.25 -1.56 16.39
N ALA A 122 1.12 -1.06 15.51
CA ALA A 122 1.48 0.35 15.43
C ALA A 122 1.92 0.79 14.03
N LEU A 123 1.87 2.09 13.78
CA LEU A 123 2.46 2.74 12.61
C LEU A 123 3.85 3.28 12.95
N TYR A 124 4.82 2.98 12.10
CA TYR A 124 6.21 3.40 12.25
C TYR A 124 6.68 4.22 11.05
N CYS A 125 7.71 5.04 11.27
CA CYS A 125 8.42 5.79 10.25
C CYS A 125 9.92 5.47 10.34
N LEU A 126 10.46 4.86 9.29
CA LEU A 126 11.89 4.69 9.06
C LEU A 126 12.42 5.94 8.35
N HIS A 127 13.28 6.68 9.03
CA HIS A 127 13.92 7.88 8.50
C HIS A 127 15.11 7.52 7.60
N SER A 128 15.56 8.47 6.77
CA SER A 128 16.67 8.26 5.82
C SER A 128 18.02 7.99 6.50
N ASP A 129 18.17 8.35 7.77
CA ASP A 129 19.31 8.01 8.63
C ASP A 129 19.14 6.65 9.34
N LEU A 130 18.13 5.87 8.95
CA LEU A 130 17.74 4.56 9.49
C LEU A 130 17.20 4.60 10.93
N ARG A 131 16.96 5.80 11.49
CA ARG A 131 16.24 5.91 12.75
C ARG A 131 14.79 5.46 12.56
N LEU A 132 14.33 4.60 13.45
CA LEU A 132 12.96 4.10 13.47
C LEU A 132 12.15 4.76 14.60
N GLU A 133 10.98 5.28 14.26
CA GLU A 133 10.12 6.01 15.19
C GLU A 133 8.68 5.47 15.13
N LYS A 134 8.09 5.17 16.30
CA LYS A 134 6.65 4.90 16.39
C LYS A 134 5.87 6.20 16.26
N LYS A 135 4.96 6.29 15.29
CA LYS A 135 4.22 7.51 14.96
C LYS A 135 2.78 7.49 15.44
N PHE A 136 2.13 6.31 15.39
CA PHE A 136 0.72 6.19 15.77
C PHE A 136 0.42 4.79 16.33
N GLY A 137 -0.54 4.72 17.24
CA GLY A 137 -1.02 3.49 17.84
C GLY A 137 -1.69 3.71 19.20
N PRO A 138 -2.38 2.70 19.74
CA PRO A 138 -2.52 1.35 19.18
C PRO A 138 -3.36 1.32 17.90
N VAL A 139 -3.01 0.44 16.96
CA VAL A 139 -3.82 0.10 15.77
C VAL A 139 -4.08 -1.40 15.76
N THR A 140 -5.04 -1.85 14.93
CA THR A 140 -5.36 -3.28 14.83
C THR A 140 -4.81 -3.88 13.53
N ASN A 141 -5.06 -3.19 12.41
CA ASN A 141 -4.58 -3.57 11.09
C ASN A 141 -4.23 -2.30 10.32
N SER A 142 -2.94 -1.94 10.37
CA SER A 142 -2.41 -0.79 9.63
C SER A 142 -2.53 -1.02 8.13
N ASN A 143 -3.09 -0.04 7.44
CA ASN A 143 -3.35 -0.13 6.01
C ASN A 143 -3.11 1.21 5.30
N GLY A 144 -3.75 1.40 4.14
CA GLY A 144 -3.63 2.55 3.25
C GLY A 144 -3.10 3.84 3.90
N ILE A 145 -1.88 4.22 3.51
CA ILE A 145 -1.20 5.44 3.96
C ILE A 145 -0.69 6.27 2.79
N ILE A 146 -1.10 7.54 2.74
CA ILE A 146 -0.75 8.50 1.68
C ILE A 146 -0.72 9.93 2.22
N TRP A 147 -0.26 10.87 1.38
CA TRP A 147 -0.21 12.29 1.70
C TRP A 147 -0.90 13.12 0.63
N SER A 148 -1.48 14.25 1.03
CA SER A 148 -1.97 15.28 0.12
C SER A 148 -0.84 15.87 -0.71
N ARG A 149 -1.17 16.37 -1.90
CA ARG A 149 -0.22 16.97 -2.84
C ARG A 149 0.50 18.19 -2.28
N ASP A 150 -0.15 18.94 -1.40
CA ASP A 150 0.44 20.08 -0.70
C ASP A 150 1.36 19.67 0.48
N THR A 151 1.50 18.37 0.74
CA THR A 151 2.34 17.78 1.80
C THR A 151 1.96 18.21 3.22
N ARG A 152 0.68 18.55 3.45
CA ARG A 152 0.18 19.03 4.75
C ARG A 152 -0.80 18.09 5.44
N THR A 153 -1.30 17.09 4.73
CA THR A 153 -2.24 16.10 5.28
C THR A 153 -1.71 14.70 5.03
N MET A 154 -1.69 13.87 6.06
CA MET A 154 -1.51 12.42 5.93
C MET A 154 -2.88 11.76 6.05
N PHE A 155 -3.24 10.88 5.11
CA PHE A 155 -4.42 10.03 5.21
C PHE A 155 -4.00 8.61 5.61
N TYR A 156 -4.80 7.98 6.45
CA TYR A 156 -4.46 6.69 7.04
C TYR A 156 -5.70 5.84 7.32
N ILE A 157 -5.55 4.52 7.13
CA ILE A 157 -6.58 3.52 7.38
C ILE A 157 -6.09 2.53 8.44
N ASP A 158 -6.86 2.37 9.51
CA ASP A 158 -6.84 1.18 10.37
C ASP A 158 -8.09 0.37 10.03
N THR A 159 -7.95 -0.73 9.28
CA THR A 159 -9.05 -1.37 8.55
C THR A 159 -10.28 -1.70 9.43
N PRO A 160 -10.14 -2.31 10.63
CA PRO A 160 -11.26 -2.60 11.52
C PRO A 160 -12.04 -1.39 12.00
N SER A 161 -11.43 -0.19 11.99
CA SER A 161 -12.10 1.04 12.38
C SER A 161 -13.14 1.51 11.36
N LYS A 162 -13.09 0.99 10.12
CA LYS A 162 -13.94 1.39 8.99
C LYS A 162 -13.92 2.92 8.75
N LYS A 163 -12.79 3.56 9.04
CA LYS A 163 -12.64 5.01 8.97
C LYS A 163 -11.37 5.36 8.19
N ILE A 164 -11.52 6.24 7.21
CA ILE A 164 -10.40 6.94 6.61
C ILE A 164 -10.14 8.16 7.48
N ARG A 165 -8.94 8.23 8.04
CA ARG A 165 -8.50 9.32 8.92
C ARG A 165 -7.59 10.28 8.18
N ALA A 166 -7.57 11.52 8.63
CA ALA A 166 -6.60 12.52 8.24
C ALA A 166 -5.89 13.08 9.46
N PHE A 167 -4.62 13.44 9.27
CA PHE A 167 -3.78 14.11 10.25
C PHE A 167 -3.16 15.33 9.59
N ASP A 168 -3.01 16.41 10.34
CA ASP A 168 -2.09 17.48 9.93
C ASP A 168 -0.67 16.92 9.96
N PHE A 169 0.05 17.10 8.87
CA PHE A 169 1.38 16.53 8.64
C PHE A 169 2.41 17.64 8.45
N ASP A 170 3.47 17.59 9.24
CA ASP A 170 4.65 18.43 9.08
C ASP A 170 5.72 17.66 8.29
N ASN A 171 5.88 18.01 7.02
CA ASN A 171 6.84 17.35 6.16
C ASN A 171 8.30 17.49 6.65
N ALA A 172 8.66 18.59 7.32
CA ALA A 172 10.03 18.78 7.80
C ALA A 172 10.36 17.83 8.95
N THR A 173 9.41 17.56 9.84
CA THR A 173 9.66 16.81 11.09
C THR A 173 9.08 15.41 11.11
N SER A 174 8.21 15.07 10.14
CA SER A 174 7.38 13.86 10.14
C SER A 174 6.28 13.85 11.22
N ALA A 175 6.07 14.96 11.93
CA ALA A 175 5.06 15.04 12.97
C ALA A 175 3.65 14.95 12.37
N ILE A 176 2.76 14.27 13.10
CA ILE A 176 1.33 14.18 12.81
C ILE A 176 0.53 14.70 14.00
N SER A 177 -0.57 15.40 13.74
CA SER A 177 -1.45 15.96 14.77
C SER A 177 -2.88 16.12 14.25
N ASN A 178 -3.81 16.58 15.11
CA ASN A 178 -5.18 16.93 14.73
C ASN A 178 -5.91 15.83 13.93
N GLU A 179 -5.88 14.61 14.49
CA GLU A 179 -6.59 13.45 13.95
C GLU A 179 -8.07 13.79 13.74
N ARG A 180 -8.57 13.46 12.55
CA ARG A 180 -9.98 13.62 12.18
C ARG A 180 -10.42 12.50 11.25
N VAL A 181 -11.69 12.14 11.30
CA VAL A 181 -12.29 11.20 10.33
C VAL A 181 -12.75 12.02 9.12
N VAL A 182 -12.28 11.65 7.94
CA VAL A 182 -12.73 12.28 6.68
C VAL A 182 -13.80 11.45 5.97
N TRP A 183 -13.84 10.14 6.24
CA TRP A 183 -14.88 9.26 5.74
C TRP A 183 -15.13 8.10 6.70
N ASP A 184 -16.37 7.90 7.11
CA ASP A 184 -16.84 6.73 7.85
C ASP A 184 -17.52 5.75 6.89
N THR A 185 -16.93 4.57 6.75
CA THR A 185 -17.40 3.49 5.86
C THR A 185 -18.08 2.37 6.64
N SER A 186 -18.52 2.60 7.88
CA SER A 186 -19.12 1.54 8.73
C SER A 186 -20.42 0.96 8.16
N ALA A 187 -21.10 1.71 7.29
CA ALA A 187 -22.28 1.23 6.56
C ALA A 187 -21.93 0.27 5.41
N ASP A 188 -20.67 0.24 4.99
CA ASP A 188 -20.19 -0.67 3.96
C ASP A 188 -19.79 -2.02 4.60
N PRO A 189 -20.35 -3.16 4.13
CA PRO A 189 -19.97 -4.47 4.66
C PRO A 189 -18.50 -4.83 4.35
N SER A 190 -17.92 -4.24 3.29
CA SER A 190 -16.53 -4.44 2.89
C SER A 190 -15.56 -3.53 3.65
N SER A 191 -14.27 -3.83 3.56
CA SER A 191 -13.22 -3.25 4.40
C SER A 191 -12.31 -2.31 3.61
N PRO A 192 -12.13 -1.04 4.02
CA PRO A 192 -11.14 -0.18 3.39
C PRO A 192 -9.74 -0.77 3.63
N ASP A 193 -8.97 -0.88 2.56
CA ASP A 193 -7.67 -1.56 2.50
C ASP A 193 -6.61 -0.56 1.98
N GLY A 194 -5.81 -0.90 0.97
CA GLY A 194 -4.81 -0.03 0.39
C GLY A 194 -5.39 1.18 -0.35
N MET A 195 -4.64 2.29 -0.35
CA MET A 195 -5.08 3.59 -0.88
C MET A 195 -4.00 4.33 -1.69
N THR A 196 -4.43 5.05 -2.73
CA THR A 196 -3.63 6.02 -3.48
C THR A 196 -4.34 7.38 -3.58
N ILE A 197 -3.63 8.41 -4.03
CA ILE A 197 -4.19 9.75 -4.27
C ILE A 197 -4.00 10.16 -5.72
N ASP A 198 -4.92 10.96 -6.25
CA ASP A 198 -4.76 11.61 -7.55
C ASP A 198 -4.29 13.07 -7.45
N SER A 199 -4.02 13.67 -8.60
CA SER A 199 -3.54 15.04 -8.75
C SER A 199 -4.54 16.12 -8.33
N GLU A 200 -5.80 15.74 -8.09
CA GLU A 200 -6.87 16.61 -7.55
C GLU A 200 -7.17 16.32 -6.07
N ASP A 201 -6.26 15.61 -5.39
CA ASP A 201 -6.39 15.21 -3.97
C ASP A 201 -7.64 14.34 -3.69
N ARG A 202 -8.10 13.56 -4.67
CA ARG A 202 -9.08 12.49 -4.42
C ARG A 202 -8.39 11.24 -3.92
N LEU A 203 -9.04 10.59 -2.96
CA LEU A 203 -8.59 9.34 -2.38
C LEU A 203 -9.16 8.19 -3.22
N TRP A 204 -8.31 7.27 -3.67
CA TRP A 204 -8.70 6.05 -4.35
C TRP A 204 -8.43 4.88 -3.41
N ILE A 205 -9.49 4.27 -2.88
CA ILE A 205 -9.41 3.24 -1.84
C ILE A 205 -9.88 1.90 -2.42
N ALA A 206 -9.07 0.86 -2.28
CA ALA A 206 -9.49 -0.52 -2.49
C ALA A 206 -10.35 -1.01 -1.32
N PHE A 207 -11.43 -1.72 -1.62
CA PHE A 207 -12.29 -2.32 -0.60
C PHE A 207 -12.18 -3.85 -0.64
N CYS A 208 -11.46 -4.37 0.34
CA CYS A 208 -11.30 -5.79 0.59
C CYS A 208 -12.61 -6.42 1.03
N HIS A 209 -12.88 -7.64 0.57
CA HIS A 209 -14.20 -8.27 0.57
C HIS A 209 -15.30 -7.50 -0.21
N GLY A 210 -14.96 -6.46 -0.96
CA GLY A 210 -15.92 -5.55 -1.60
C GLY A 210 -15.94 -5.57 -3.12
N ALA A 211 -14.96 -6.24 -3.75
CA ALA A 211 -14.82 -6.31 -5.21
C ALA A 211 -14.81 -4.94 -5.89
N LYS A 212 -14.17 -3.93 -5.28
CA LYS A 212 -14.24 -2.56 -5.80
C LYS A 212 -13.09 -1.66 -5.36
N VAL A 213 -12.88 -0.61 -6.15
CA VAL A 213 -12.14 0.60 -5.78
C VAL A 213 -13.11 1.78 -5.79
N VAL A 214 -13.01 2.66 -4.79
CA VAL A 214 -13.85 3.87 -4.69
C VAL A 214 -12.99 5.12 -4.73
N CYS A 215 -13.39 6.09 -5.55
CA CYS A 215 -12.85 7.45 -5.55
C CYS A 215 -13.69 8.33 -4.63
N PHE A 216 -13.07 8.86 -3.58
CA PHE A 216 -13.69 9.71 -2.59
C PHE A 216 -13.02 11.09 -2.58
N ASN A 217 -13.84 12.13 -2.56
CA ASN A 217 -13.41 13.51 -2.45
C ASN A 217 -13.44 13.98 -0.98
N PRO A 218 -12.28 14.15 -0.33
CA PRO A 218 -12.25 14.56 1.08
C PRO A 218 -12.70 16.01 1.30
N ALA A 219 -12.67 16.87 0.27
CA ALA A 219 -13.10 18.27 0.38
C ALA A 219 -14.63 18.41 0.35
N THR A 220 -15.32 17.61 -0.47
CA THR A 220 -16.79 17.63 -0.58
C THR A 220 -17.47 16.53 0.24
N GLN A 221 -16.69 15.59 0.77
CA GLN A 221 -17.15 14.39 1.47
C GLN A 221 -18.11 13.54 0.61
N GLN A 222 -17.82 13.42 -0.69
CA GLN A 222 -18.63 12.67 -1.64
C GLN A 222 -17.83 11.54 -2.29
N VAL A 223 -18.52 10.43 -2.55
CA VAL A 223 -18.04 9.40 -3.47
C VAL A 223 -18.29 9.90 -4.89
N GLU A 224 -17.23 10.00 -5.69
CA GLU A 224 -17.30 10.51 -7.07
C GLU A 224 -17.30 9.38 -8.10
N MET A 225 -16.71 8.23 -7.77
CA MET A 225 -16.64 7.07 -8.66
C MET A 225 -16.53 5.76 -7.89
N GLN A 226 -17.06 4.68 -8.46
CA GLN A 226 -16.77 3.31 -8.08
C GLN A 226 -16.32 2.52 -9.31
N ILE A 227 -15.30 1.68 -9.15
CA ILE A 227 -14.82 0.73 -10.14
C ILE A 227 -15.07 -0.66 -9.57
N ASP A 228 -15.92 -1.44 -10.25
CA ASP A 228 -16.18 -2.83 -9.87
C ASP A 228 -15.11 -3.77 -10.43
N LEU A 229 -14.72 -4.76 -9.64
CA LEU A 229 -13.79 -5.82 -10.00
C LEU A 229 -14.50 -7.19 -9.96
N PRO A 230 -14.00 -8.17 -10.74
CA PRO A 230 -14.50 -9.54 -10.69
C PRO A 230 -13.90 -10.36 -9.54
N CYS A 231 -13.28 -9.72 -8.54
CA CYS A 231 -12.54 -10.38 -7.47
C CYS A 231 -12.81 -9.72 -6.13
N VAL A 232 -13.42 -10.46 -5.19
CA VAL A 232 -13.91 -9.93 -3.92
C VAL A 232 -12.80 -9.40 -3.02
N GLU A 233 -11.62 -10.02 -3.04
CA GLU A 233 -10.43 -9.56 -2.31
C GLU A 233 -9.66 -8.53 -3.14
N THR A 234 -10.23 -7.33 -3.27
CA THR A 234 -9.54 -6.16 -3.86
C THR A 234 -8.73 -5.48 -2.75
N THR A 235 -7.41 -5.48 -2.86
CA THR A 235 -6.51 -5.20 -1.73
C THR A 235 -5.91 -3.80 -1.76
N ALA A 236 -5.37 -3.36 -2.90
CA ALA A 236 -4.76 -2.03 -3.01
C ALA A 236 -4.77 -1.51 -4.45
N CYS A 237 -4.42 -0.24 -4.62
CA CYS A 237 -4.29 0.37 -5.94
C CYS A 237 -3.23 1.47 -5.99
N ALA A 238 -2.69 1.71 -7.20
CA ALA A 238 -1.74 2.78 -7.46
C ALA A 238 -1.87 3.27 -8.91
N PHE A 239 -1.70 4.58 -9.10
CA PHE A 239 -1.55 5.14 -10.43
C PHE A 239 -0.14 4.90 -10.98
N GLY A 240 -0.06 4.64 -12.28
CA GLY A 240 1.17 4.42 -13.01
C GLY A 240 1.00 4.63 -14.51
N GLY A 241 1.92 4.06 -15.29
CA GLY A 241 2.05 4.35 -16.72
C GLY A 241 2.77 5.68 -16.98
N PRO A 242 3.18 5.95 -18.24
CA PRO A 242 4.00 7.11 -18.59
C PRO A 242 3.37 8.47 -18.25
N ASP A 243 2.04 8.55 -18.16
CA ASP A 243 1.27 9.74 -17.85
C ASP A 243 0.55 9.67 -16.49
N LEU A 244 0.81 8.63 -15.69
CA LEU A 244 0.16 8.35 -14.41
C LEU A 244 -1.38 8.24 -14.49
N ARG A 245 -1.93 7.82 -15.64
CA ARG A 245 -3.39 7.66 -15.84
C ARG A 245 -3.87 6.22 -15.75
N ASP A 246 -2.96 5.26 -15.67
CA ASP A 246 -3.27 3.85 -15.50
C ASP A 246 -3.41 3.54 -14.00
N LEU A 247 -4.60 3.12 -13.56
CA LEU A 247 -4.85 2.66 -12.20
C LEU A 247 -4.63 1.15 -12.14
N TYR A 248 -3.53 0.74 -11.51
CA TYR A 248 -3.22 -0.65 -11.22
C TYR A 248 -3.86 -1.08 -9.90
N ILE A 249 -4.44 -2.28 -9.87
CA ILE A 249 -5.22 -2.78 -8.74
C ILE A 249 -4.79 -4.21 -8.42
N THR A 250 -4.29 -4.42 -7.20
CA THR A 250 -3.91 -5.75 -6.70
C THR A 250 -5.13 -6.47 -6.12
N THR A 251 -5.11 -7.79 -6.19
CA THR A 251 -6.15 -8.64 -5.61
C THR A 251 -5.53 -9.83 -4.89
N GLY A 252 -6.29 -10.43 -3.98
CA GLY A 252 -5.97 -11.67 -3.29
C GLY A 252 -6.91 -12.81 -3.70
N LYS A 253 -6.63 -14.02 -3.18
CA LYS A 253 -7.54 -15.16 -3.30
C LYS A 253 -8.36 -15.33 -2.04
N LYS A 254 -9.68 -15.47 -2.21
CA LYS A 254 -10.56 -15.91 -1.13
C LYS A 254 -10.63 -17.44 -1.07
N PRO A 255 -10.19 -18.09 0.01
CA PRO A 255 -10.32 -19.54 0.14
C PRO A 255 -11.77 -20.00 -0.03
N GLY A 256 -11.97 -21.03 -0.86
CA GLY A 256 -13.29 -21.62 -1.10
C GLY A 256 -14.19 -20.84 -2.07
N LEU A 257 -13.77 -19.68 -2.58
CA LEU A 257 -14.47 -18.94 -3.62
C LEU A 257 -13.78 -19.15 -4.97
N GLY A 258 -14.50 -19.70 -5.95
CA GLY A 258 -14.00 -19.95 -7.30
C GLY A 258 -14.03 -18.72 -8.17
N GLU A 259 -13.07 -17.81 -7.99
CA GLU A 259 -12.87 -16.61 -8.83
C GLU A 259 -11.65 -16.84 -9.74
N PRO A 260 -11.83 -17.11 -11.06
CA PRO A 260 -10.74 -17.47 -11.96
C PRO A 260 -9.63 -16.40 -12.10
N LEU A 261 -9.97 -15.14 -11.83
CA LEU A 261 -9.06 -14.01 -11.94
C LEU A 261 -8.54 -13.52 -10.57
N ALA A 262 -8.91 -14.17 -9.45
CA ALA A 262 -8.45 -13.77 -8.13
C ALA A 262 -6.93 -13.94 -7.99
N GLY A 263 -6.27 -12.95 -7.38
CA GLY A 263 -4.82 -12.88 -7.28
C GLY A 263 -4.12 -12.26 -8.50
N ARG A 264 -4.85 -11.91 -9.56
CA ARG A 264 -4.30 -11.19 -10.72
C ARG A 264 -4.15 -9.71 -10.41
N LEU A 265 -3.18 -9.07 -11.05
CA LEU A 265 -3.09 -7.61 -11.13
C LEU A 265 -4.00 -7.11 -12.26
N PHE A 266 -4.81 -6.09 -11.97
CA PHE A 266 -5.69 -5.45 -12.94
C PHE A 266 -5.20 -4.04 -13.28
N VAL A 267 -5.60 -3.53 -14.45
CA VAL A 267 -5.41 -2.13 -14.84
C VAL A 267 -6.68 -1.56 -15.48
N CYS A 268 -6.91 -0.26 -15.27
CA CYS A 268 -7.91 0.52 -16.02
C CYS A 268 -7.49 1.99 -16.10
N ARG A 269 -8.16 2.80 -16.93
CA ARG A 269 -7.88 4.25 -17.06
C ARG A 269 -9.06 5.10 -16.61
N PRO A 270 -9.28 5.36 -15.32
CA PRO A 270 -10.54 5.89 -14.80
C PRO A 270 -10.84 7.36 -15.15
N GLY A 271 -9.99 8.00 -15.95
CA GLY A 271 -10.12 9.42 -16.31
C GLY A 271 -9.43 10.39 -15.34
N ALA A 272 -8.84 9.87 -14.25
CA ALA A 272 -8.00 10.62 -13.33
C ALA A 272 -6.50 10.44 -13.64
N GLN A 273 -5.67 11.29 -13.02
CA GLN A 273 -4.22 11.24 -13.11
C GLN A 273 -3.63 11.22 -11.71
N GLY A 274 -2.79 10.23 -11.42
CA GLY A 274 -2.05 10.10 -10.17
C GLY A 274 -0.97 11.15 -9.95
N VAL A 275 -0.23 10.97 -8.86
CA VAL A 275 0.98 11.73 -8.54
C VAL A 275 2.20 10.81 -8.51
N PRO A 276 3.41 11.33 -8.79
CA PRO A 276 4.63 10.54 -8.67
C PRO A 276 4.80 9.96 -7.26
N SER A 277 5.22 8.71 -7.18
CA SER A 277 5.58 8.09 -5.90
C SER A 277 6.92 8.63 -5.39
N SER A 278 7.08 8.67 -4.07
CA SER A 278 8.37 8.98 -3.45
C SER A 278 9.19 7.71 -3.25
N ALA A 279 10.51 7.83 -3.38
CA ALA A 279 11.46 6.77 -3.06
C ALA A 279 12.06 6.99 -1.67
N PHE A 280 12.48 5.91 -1.01
CA PHE A 280 13.17 5.99 0.26
C PHE A 280 14.51 6.71 0.09
N GLY A 281 14.76 7.72 0.93
CA GLY A 281 15.93 8.60 0.83
C GLY A 281 17.21 8.05 1.46
N GLY A 282 17.13 6.94 2.21
CA GLY A 282 18.28 6.30 2.88
C GLY A 282 18.84 5.08 2.17
#